data_AF-A0A9E2JWG1-F1
#
_entry.id   AF-A0A9E2JWG1-F1
#
_cell.length_a   1.000
_cell.length_b   1.000
_cell.length_c   1.000
_cell.angle_alpha   90.00
_cell.angle_beta   90.00
_cell.angle_gamma   90.00
#
_symmetry.space_group_name_H-M   'P 1'
#
loop_
_entity.id
_entity.type
_entity.pdbx_description
1 polymer ?
#
loop_
_entity_poly.entity_id
_entity_poly.type
_entity_poly.pdbx_seq_one_letter_code
_entity_poly.pdbx_strand_id
1 'polypeptide(L)' 'MIYGKIWCVVKPQVGVPIFLGAVAVASFCVHLALVTNTTWIKAYLNGGAKAPAAMSQAADPPKK' A
#
# COMPACT_ATOMS: atom_id res chain seq x y z
N MET A 1 3.61 20.32 -12.46
CA MET A 1 4.66 19.85 -11.53
C MET A 1 5.87 20.77 -11.69
N ILE A 2 6.13 21.67 -10.73
CA ILE A 2 7.13 22.75 -10.88
C ILE A 2 8.59 22.27 -10.68
N TYR A 3 8.78 21.01 -10.24
CA TYR A 3 10.07 20.48 -9.75
C TYR A 3 10.94 19.75 -10.79
N GLY A 4 10.75 19.99 -12.09
CA GLY A 4 11.55 19.34 -13.15
C GLY A 4 13.08 19.59 -13.02
N LYS A 5 13.47 20.70 -12.38
CA LYS A 5 14.89 21.07 -12.17
C LYS A 5 15.63 20.20 -11.15
N ILE A 6 14.95 19.33 -10.39
CA ILE A 6 15.59 18.42 -9.43
C ILE A 6 16.60 17.48 -10.12
N TRP A 7 16.36 17.14 -11.39
CA TRP A 7 17.24 16.27 -12.17
C TRP A 7 18.53 16.94 -12.66
N CYS A 8 18.64 18.26 -12.52
CA CYS A 8 19.90 18.98 -12.77
C CYS A 8 20.88 18.87 -11.58
N VAL A 9 20.38 18.54 -10.39
CA VAL A 9 21.19 18.41 -9.16
C VAL A 9 21.26 16.98 -8.64
N VAL A 10 20.30 16.12 -9.01
CA VAL A 10 20.30 14.69 -8.71
C VAL A 10 20.31 13.92 -10.02
N LYS A 11 21.30 13.03 -10.22
CA LYS A 11 21.36 12.21 -11.43
C LYS A 11 20.10 11.31 -11.53
N PRO A 12 19.35 11.35 -12.64
CA PRO A 12 18.09 10.61 -12.77
C PRO A 12 18.26 9.10 -12.67
N GLN A 13 19.37 8.56 -13.18
CA GLN A 13 19.66 7.13 -13.13
C GLN A 13 19.86 6.58 -11.70
N VAL A 14 20.17 7.44 -10.72
CA VAL A 14 20.34 7.02 -9.30
C VAL A 14 19.19 7.53 -8.44
N GLY A 15 18.67 8.74 -8.70
CA GLY A 15 17.57 9.31 -7.95
C GLY A 15 16.23 8.61 -8.19
N VAL A 16 15.90 8.22 -9.43
CA VAL A 16 14.64 7.50 -9.72
C VAL A 16 14.64 6.13 -9.04
N PRO A 17 15.67 5.27 -9.17
CA PRO A 17 15.66 3.97 -8.51
C PRO A 17 15.65 4.07 -6.98
N ILE A 18 16.37 5.02 -6.38
CA ILE A 18 16.35 5.22 -4.93
C ILE A 18 14.96 5.67 -4.46
N PHE A 19 14.28 6.55 -5.20
CA PHE A 19 12.94 6.98 -4.84
C PHE A 19 11.93 5.82 -4.89
N LEU A 20 11.93 5.03 -5.97
CA LEU A 20 11.08 3.84 -6.05
C LEU A 20 11.44 2.80 -4.98
N GLY A 21 12.73 2.60 -4.71
CA GLY A 21 13.20 1.70 -3.66
C GLY A 21 12.73 2.13 -2.27
N ALA A 22 12.85 3.42 -1.94
CA ALA A 22 12.40 3.97 -0.67
C ALA A 22 10.89 3.80 -0.48
N VAL A 23 10.09 4.05 -1.53
CA VAL A 23 8.64 3.83 -1.49
C VAL A 23 8.30 2.34 -1.30
N ALA A 24 9.00 1.43 -1.98
CA ALA A 24 8.79 0.00 -1.82
C ALA A 24 9.11 -0.47 -0.40
N VAL A 25 10.24 -0.04 0.16
CA VAL A 25 10.64 -0.38 1.54
C VAL A 25 9.67 0.21 2.55
N ALA A 26 9.27 1.48 2.38
CA ALA A 26 8.30 2.12 3.27
C ALA A 26 6.96 1.38 3.26
N SER A 27 6.45 1.01 2.08
CA SER A 27 5.24 0.20 1.95
C SER A 27 5.38 -1.12 2.69
N PHE A 28 6.46 -1.87 2.46
CA PHE A 28 6.69 -3.14 3.12
C PHE A 28 6.77 -3.01 4.66
N CYS A 29 7.45 -1.98 5.17
CA CYS A 29 7.52 -1.70 6.60
C CYS A 29 6.15 -1.45 7.23
N VAL A 30 5.27 -0.68 6.56
CA VAL A 30 3.90 -0.45 7.04
C VAL A 30 3.12 -1.75 7.10
N HIS A 31 3.22 -2.60 6.08
CA HIS A 31 2.57 -3.90 6.07
C HIS A 31 3.11 -4.81 7.19
N LEU A 32 4.42 -4.81 7.44
CA LEU A 32 5.03 -5.58 8.52
C LEU A 32 4.59 -5.08 9.91
N ALA A 33 4.50 -3.76 10.08
CA ALA A 33 4.02 -3.14 11.31
C ALA A 33 2.55 -3.50 11.57
N LEU A 34 1.72 -3.51 10.52
CA LEU A 34 0.33 -3.93 10.59
C LEU A 34 0.22 -5.41 11.01
N VAL A 35 0.98 -6.30 10.37
CA VAL A 35 0.98 -7.74 10.69
C VAL A 35 1.43 -7.98 12.13
N THR A 36 2.42 -7.24 12.64
CA THR A 36 2.97 -7.48 13.98
C THR A 36 2.12 -6.87 15.10
N ASN A 37 1.54 -5.69 14.89
CA ASN A 37 0.81 -4.95 15.93
C ASN A 37 -0.71 -5.20 15.92
N THR A 38 -1.27 -5.82 14.88
CA THR A 38 -2.72 -6.05 14.80
C THR A 38 -3.04 -7.54 14.77
N THR A 39 -4.05 -7.95 15.55
CA THR A 39 -4.47 -9.36 15.69
C THR A 39 -5.33 -9.83 14.52
N TRP A 40 -6.05 -8.93 13.85
CA TRP A 40 -6.96 -9.27 12.75
C TRP A 40 -6.23 -9.69 11.47
N ILE A 41 -5.06 -9.11 11.18
CA ILE A 41 -4.27 -9.46 9.98
C ILE A 41 -3.66 -10.85 10.11
N LYS A 42 -3.19 -11.20 11.31
CA LYS A 42 -2.74 -12.56 11.60
C LYS A 42 -3.90 -13.55 11.48
N ALA A 43 -5.08 -13.20 12.00
CA ALA A 43 -6.27 -14.04 11.86
C ALA A 43 -6.73 -14.21 10.39
N TYR A 44 -6.62 -13.17 9.57
CA TYR A 44 -6.90 -13.20 8.13
C TYR A 44 -5.92 -14.12 7.37
N LEU A 45 -4.61 -14.01 7.65
CA LEU A 45 -3.57 -14.79 6.98
C LEU A 45 -3.46 -16.25 7.47
N ASN A 46 -3.86 -16.55 8.72
CA ASN A 46 -3.82 -17.91 9.29
C ASN A 46 -5.01 -18.79 8.85
N GLY A 47 -5.85 -18.34 7.91
CA GLY A 47 -6.94 -19.15 7.33
C GLY A 47 -8.09 -19.44 8.29
N GLY A 48 -8.28 -18.61 9.32
CA GLY A 48 -9.08 -18.94 10.51
C GLY A 48 -10.39 -18.18 10.68
N ALA A 49 -11.11 -17.88 9.60
CA ALA A 49 -12.57 -17.75 9.61
C ALA A 49 -13.08 -17.83 8.18
N LYS A 50 -13.82 -18.89 7.85
CA LYS A 50 -14.64 -18.94 6.65
C LYS A 50 -15.71 -17.84 6.75
N ALA A 51 -15.39 -16.63 6.31
CA ALA A 51 -16.40 -15.65 5.91
C ALA A 51 -16.62 -15.85 4.40
N PRO A 52 -17.85 -16.04 3.93
CA PRO A 52 -18.12 -16.27 2.52
C PRO A 52 -17.63 -15.06 1.72
N ALA A 53 -17.09 -15.33 0.54
CA ALA A 53 -16.80 -14.30 -0.45
C ALA A 53 -18.09 -13.52 -0.75
N ALA A 54 -18.30 -12.41 -0.05
CA ALA A 54 -19.27 -11.41 -0.44
C ALA A 54 -18.68 -10.67 -1.64
N MET A 55 -19.02 -11.23 -2.80
CA MET A 55 -18.95 -10.63 -4.12
C MET A 55 -19.37 -9.16 -4.08
N SER A 56 -18.57 -8.34 -4.77
CA SER A 56 -18.85 -6.99 -5.27
C SER A 56 -20.31 -6.51 -5.10
N GLN A 57 -20.49 -5.41 -4.36
CA GLN A 57 -21.53 -4.44 -4.70
C GLN A 57 -20.86 -3.11 -5.06
N ALA A 58 -20.51 -3.02 -6.34
CA ALA A 58 -20.66 -1.77 -7.06
C ALA A 58 -22.17 -1.45 -7.21
N ALA A 59 -22.47 -0.16 -7.36
CA ALA A 59 -23.73 0.48 -7.78
C ALA A 59 -24.70 0.96 -6.67
N ASP A 60 -24.62 2.28 -6.45
CA ASP A 60 -25.69 3.30 -6.38
C ASP A 60 -26.65 3.43 -5.16
N PRO A 61 -27.03 4.70 -4.81
CA PRO A 61 -27.87 5.09 -3.66
C PRO A 61 -29.37 4.94 -4.00
N PRO A 62 -30.38 4.87 -3.07
CA PRO A 62 -30.79 6.01 -2.20
C PRO A 62 -31.71 5.73 -0.95
N LYS A 63 -32.05 6.84 -0.25
CA LYS A 63 -33.34 7.20 0.43
C LYS A 63 -33.92 6.36 1.58
N LYS A 64 -34.02 7.00 2.75
CA LYS A 64 -35.31 7.31 3.40
C LYS A 64 -35.29 8.75 3.94
#